data_AF-A0A7V6YQZ7-F1
#
_entry.id   AF-A0A7V6YQZ7-F1
#
_cell.length_a   1.000
_cell.length_b   1.000
_cell.length_c   1.000
_cell.angle_alpha   90.00
_cell.angle_beta   90.00
_cell.angle_gamma   90.00
#
_symmetry.space_group_name_H-M   'P 1'
#
loop_
_entity.id
_entity.type
_entity.pdbx_description
1 polymer ?
#
loop_
_entity_poly.entity_id
_entity_poly.type
_entity_poly.pdbx_seq_one_letter_code
_entity_poly.pdbx_strand_id
1 'polypeptide(L)'
;MIQFGRLTPETEKQSNNELFSEKKEFLKVLEEEQLLYKVPVNTKEATFLYSNDDNTKNENGFEIREVSRLFDYNKELKVILSVFIDLNTEEKSYIVKIWRNNNHQLQYKEYVNAELINDREFPYKEDLEISTELFDNLHELSKEEEKDIITTAAYDPASCIERGSCCQFSGVTYAYCGKYCGYRQTAGGSDDGSDAINGLDACCFWHDWCLWEGLRSRCGCHDGFLDCASGTSAAPGDTTIRNGIRGQKVLDGCY
;
A
#
# COMPACT_ATOMS: atom_id res chain seq x y z
N MET A 1 10.19 6.09 -6.38
CA MET A 1 9.98 4.67 -6.07
C MET A 1 9.30 4.08 -7.29
N ILE A 2 10.00 3.22 -8.00
CA ILE A 2 9.41 2.52 -9.14
C ILE A 2 8.82 1.22 -8.58
N GLN A 3 7.57 0.95 -8.97
CA GLN A 3 6.87 -0.27 -8.61
C GLN A 3 6.68 -1.09 -9.88
N PHE A 4 7.21 -2.31 -9.89
CA PHE A 4 6.93 -3.30 -10.92
C PHE A 4 6.05 -4.39 -10.32
N GLY A 5 4.79 -4.45 -10.75
CA GLY A 5 3.86 -5.51 -10.37
C GLY A 5 3.77 -6.58 -11.44
N ARG A 6 3.81 -7.85 -11.05
CA ARG A 6 3.49 -8.98 -11.93
C ARG A 6 2.72 -10.06 -11.19
N LEU A 7 1.97 -10.88 -11.93
CA LEU A 7 1.50 -12.15 -11.38
C LEU A 7 2.70 -13.04 -11.05
N THR A 8 2.63 -13.72 -9.91
CA THR A 8 3.66 -14.69 -9.54
C THR A 8 3.63 -15.87 -10.53
N PRO A 9 4.75 -16.19 -11.20
CA PRO A 9 4.87 -17.39 -12.02
C PRO A 9 4.62 -18.67 -11.22
N GLU A 10 4.12 -19.72 -11.87
CA GLU A 10 3.81 -21.01 -11.22
C GLU A 10 5.01 -21.65 -10.53
N THR A 11 6.21 -21.44 -11.09
CA THR A 11 7.49 -21.88 -10.52
C THR A 11 7.82 -21.19 -9.20
N GLU A 12 7.36 -19.96 -9.00
CA GLU A 12 7.59 -19.18 -7.77
C GLU A 12 6.48 -19.40 -6.74
N LYS A 13 5.27 -19.79 -7.16
CA LYS A 13 4.15 -20.08 -6.24
C LYS A 13 4.48 -21.11 -5.18
N GLN A 14 5.30 -22.12 -5.50
CA GLN A 14 5.70 -23.13 -4.52
C GLN A 14 6.56 -22.53 -3.41
N SER A 15 7.55 -21.70 -3.75
CA SER A 15 8.38 -20.99 -2.76
C SER A 15 7.56 -19.96 -1.98
N ASN A 16 6.62 -19.27 -2.64
CA ASN A 16 5.73 -18.33 -1.97
C ASN A 16 4.73 -19.02 -1.04
N ASN A 17 4.30 -20.26 -1.31
CA ASN A 17 3.47 -21.01 -0.37
C ASN A 17 4.14 -21.12 1.01
N GLU A 18 5.44 -21.39 1.06
CA GLU A 18 6.21 -21.46 2.31
C GLU A 18 6.24 -20.11 3.07
N LEU A 19 6.14 -18.98 2.34
CA LEU A 19 6.04 -17.65 2.95
C LEU A 19 4.72 -17.42 3.68
N PHE A 20 3.64 -18.15 3.34
CA PHE A 20 2.32 -17.97 3.94
C PHE A 20 1.92 -19.11 4.89
N SER A 21 2.32 -20.36 4.62
CA SER A 21 1.81 -21.54 5.34
C SER A 21 2.47 -21.78 6.71
N GLU A 22 3.64 -21.20 6.97
CA GLU A 22 4.45 -21.53 8.16
C GLU A 22 4.82 -20.32 9.03
N LYS A 23 4.24 -19.13 8.74
CA LYS A 23 4.59 -17.91 9.47
C LYS A 23 3.69 -17.72 10.68
N LYS A 24 4.32 -17.67 11.86
CA LYS A 24 3.64 -17.51 13.15
C LYS A 24 2.79 -16.25 13.20
N GLU A 25 3.25 -15.19 12.55
CA GLU A 25 2.57 -13.89 12.48
C GLU A 25 1.21 -14.02 11.78
N PHE A 26 1.16 -14.67 10.62
CA PHE A 26 -0.09 -14.91 9.92
C PHE A 26 -0.98 -15.90 10.67
N LEU A 27 -0.42 -17.02 11.13
CA LEU A 27 -1.19 -18.04 11.85
C LEU A 27 -1.86 -17.45 13.10
N LYS A 28 -1.16 -16.61 13.85
CA LYS A 28 -1.71 -15.91 15.02
C LYS A 28 -2.91 -15.05 14.65
N VAL A 29 -2.79 -14.19 13.62
CA VAL A 29 -3.90 -13.33 13.19
C VAL A 29 -5.08 -14.16 12.66
N LEU A 30 -4.82 -15.19 11.86
CA LEU A 30 -5.86 -16.07 11.32
C LEU A 30 -6.55 -16.90 12.41
N GLU A 31 -5.85 -17.28 13.47
CA GLU A 31 -6.43 -17.96 14.63
C GLU A 31 -7.29 -17.00 15.45
N GLU A 32 -6.77 -15.82 15.81
CA GLU A 32 -7.49 -14.77 16.55
C GLU A 32 -8.79 -14.36 15.84
N GLU A 33 -8.76 -14.27 14.51
CA GLU A 33 -9.91 -13.89 13.68
C GLU A 33 -10.79 -15.08 13.26
N GLN A 34 -10.50 -16.30 13.76
CA GLN A 34 -11.26 -17.52 13.49
C GLN A 34 -11.35 -17.85 11.99
N LEU A 35 -10.26 -17.62 11.26
CA LEU A 35 -10.10 -17.81 9.83
C LEU A 35 -9.27 -19.03 9.46
N LEU A 36 -8.49 -19.58 10.41
CA LEU A 36 -7.52 -20.65 10.16
C LEU A 36 -8.12 -21.88 9.44
N TYR A 37 -9.37 -22.23 9.74
CA TYR A 37 -10.05 -23.38 9.16
C TYR A 37 -11.05 -23.03 8.06
N LYS A 38 -11.17 -21.76 7.70
CA LYS A 38 -12.04 -21.35 6.61
C LYS A 38 -11.34 -21.64 5.29
N VAL A 39 -12.10 -22.17 4.33
CA VAL A 39 -11.62 -22.41 2.97
C VAL A 39 -12.03 -21.23 2.10
N PRO A 40 -11.10 -20.50 1.47
CA PRO A 40 -11.44 -19.42 0.54
C PRO A 40 -12.13 -20.00 -0.70
N VAL A 41 -13.07 -19.24 -1.26
CA VAL A 41 -13.70 -19.55 -2.56
C VAL A 41 -12.71 -19.34 -3.69
N ASN A 42 -11.87 -18.30 -3.56
CA ASN A 42 -10.85 -17.98 -4.55
C ASN A 42 -9.58 -17.45 -3.87
N THR A 43 -8.43 -17.73 -4.48
CA THR A 43 -7.15 -17.15 -4.07
C THR A 43 -6.45 -16.53 -5.26
N LYS A 44 -5.86 -15.35 -5.04
CA LYS A 44 -5.02 -14.66 -6.03
C LYS A 44 -3.71 -14.27 -5.40
N GLU A 45 -2.64 -14.28 -6.17
CA GLU A 45 -1.31 -13.89 -5.70
C GLU A 45 -0.66 -12.92 -6.68
N ALA A 46 0.02 -11.93 -6.13
CA ALA A 46 0.76 -10.92 -6.85
C ALA A 46 2.13 -10.71 -6.19
N THR A 47 3.14 -10.45 -7.00
CA THR A 47 4.45 -10.02 -6.54
C THR A 47 4.75 -8.63 -7.06
N PHE A 48 5.21 -7.75 -6.17
CA PHE A 48 5.60 -6.39 -6.49
C PHE A 48 7.07 -6.20 -6.11
N LEU A 49 7.81 -5.50 -6.96
CA LEU A 49 9.17 -5.05 -6.69
C LEU A 49 9.17 -3.53 -6.58
N TYR A 50 9.71 -3.02 -5.49
CA TYR A 50 9.90 -1.60 -5.22
C TYR A 50 11.39 -1.31 -5.18
N SER A 51 11.84 -0.37 -6.01
CA SER A 51 13.22 0.11 -5.96
C SER A 51 13.27 1.64 -6.06
N ASN A 52 14.32 2.25 -5.50
CA ASN A 52 14.62 3.64 -5.79
C ASN A 52 15.58 3.72 -6.98
N ASP A 53 15.02 3.94 -8.17
CA ASP A 53 15.75 4.06 -9.45
C ASP A 53 16.45 5.42 -9.61
N ASP A 54 17.05 5.94 -8.53
CA ASP A 54 17.99 7.04 -8.66
C ASP A 54 19.29 6.40 -9.17
N ASN A 55 19.49 6.41 -10.50
CA ASN A 55 20.69 5.97 -11.25
C ASN A 55 22.05 6.50 -10.73
N THR A 56 22.05 7.28 -9.66
CA THR A 56 23.22 7.59 -8.86
C THR A 56 23.52 6.41 -7.94
N LYS A 57 24.71 5.80 -8.11
CA LYS A 57 25.33 4.78 -7.24
C LYS A 57 25.46 5.22 -5.77
N ASN A 58 24.36 5.54 -5.11
CA ASN A 58 24.34 5.86 -3.71
C ASN A 58 24.24 4.54 -2.96
N GLU A 59 25.13 4.36 -1.99
CA GLU A 59 25.22 3.18 -1.10
C GLU A 59 23.96 2.97 -0.23
N ASN A 60 22.90 3.78 -0.42
CA ASN A 60 21.65 3.77 0.33
C ASN A 60 20.43 3.37 -0.53
N GLY A 61 20.64 2.73 -1.68
CA GLY A 61 19.53 2.19 -2.47
C GLY A 61 18.75 1.13 -1.69
N PHE A 62 17.42 1.13 -1.80
CA PHE A 62 16.59 0.06 -1.26
C PHE A 62 15.93 -0.72 -2.40
N GLU A 63 15.81 -2.02 -2.19
CA GLU A 63 15.02 -2.92 -3.03
C GLU A 63 14.11 -3.71 -2.09
N ILE A 64 12.80 -3.58 -2.27
CA ILE A 64 11.81 -4.28 -1.46
C ILE A 64 10.96 -5.14 -2.41
N ARG A 65 10.81 -6.41 -2.08
CA ARG A 65 9.85 -7.30 -2.73
C ARG A 65 8.64 -7.50 -1.83
N GLU A 66 7.46 -7.22 -2.33
CA GLU A 66 6.20 -7.61 -1.69
C GLU A 66 5.62 -8.83 -2.40
N VAL A 67 5.26 -9.84 -1.63
CA VAL A 67 4.42 -10.95 -2.09
C VAL A 67 3.09 -10.84 -1.37
N SER A 68 2.01 -10.68 -2.12
CA SER A 68 0.67 -10.47 -1.60
C SER A 68 -0.28 -11.55 -2.09
N ARG A 69 -1.04 -12.13 -1.16
CA ARG A 69 -2.03 -13.18 -1.42
C ARG A 69 -3.40 -12.76 -0.91
N LEU A 70 -4.36 -12.66 -1.82
CA LEU A 70 -5.78 -12.45 -1.54
C LEU A 70 -6.46 -13.80 -1.30
N PHE A 71 -7.22 -13.88 -0.21
CA PHE A 71 -8.15 -14.94 0.12
C PHE A 71 -9.56 -14.35 0.08
N ASP A 72 -10.34 -14.74 -0.93
CA ASP A 72 -11.73 -14.34 -1.08
C ASP A 72 -12.63 -15.46 -0.57
N TYR A 73 -13.30 -15.23 0.56
CA TYR A 73 -14.21 -16.21 1.17
C TYR A 73 -15.64 -16.05 0.67
N ASN A 74 -16.01 -14.86 0.19
CA ASN A 74 -17.29 -14.45 -0.41
C ASN A 74 -17.39 -12.90 -0.36
N LYS A 75 -18.57 -12.36 -0.68
CA LYS A 75 -18.88 -10.92 -0.54
C LYS A 75 -18.76 -10.38 0.88
N GLU A 76 -18.75 -11.23 1.90
CA GLU A 76 -18.75 -10.84 3.30
C GLU A 76 -17.35 -10.81 3.91
N LEU A 77 -16.37 -11.49 3.32
CA LEU A 77 -15.04 -11.61 3.91
C LEU A 77 -13.96 -11.72 2.85
N LYS A 78 -13.03 -10.76 2.89
CA LYS A 78 -11.79 -10.78 2.12
C LYS A 78 -10.60 -10.56 3.04
N VAL A 79 -9.51 -11.27 2.75
CA VAL A 79 -8.28 -11.19 3.52
C VAL A 79 -7.10 -11.06 2.57
N ILE A 80 -6.21 -10.11 2.82
CA ILE A 80 -4.93 -10.01 2.12
C ILE A 80 -3.82 -10.27 3.12
N LEU A 81 -2.95 -11.22 2.78
CA LEU A 81 -1.68 -11.45 3.46
C LEU A 81 -0.57 -10.89 2.59
N SER A 82 0.27 -10.02 3.15
CA SER A 82 1.40 -9.43 2.44
C SER A 82 2.69 -9.68 3.20
N VAL A 83 3.72 -10.12 2.48
CA VAL A 83 5.09 -10.26 2.99
C VAL A 83 5.96 -9.25 2.26
N PHE A 84 6.51 -8.30 3.00
CA PHE A 84 7.51 -7.37 2.51
C PHE A 84 8.88 -7.92 2.87
N ILE A 85 9.77 -7.98 1.89
CA ILE A 85 11.13 -8.52 2.01
C ILE A 85 12.08 -7.42 1.53
N ASP A 86 12.90 -6.90 2.43
CA ASP A 86 14.04 -6.08 2.03
C ASP A 86 15.08 -7.00 1.36
N LEU A 87 15.39 -6.75 0.10
CA LEU A 87 16.29 -7.59 -0.69
C LEU A 87 17.77 -7.36 -0.35
N ASN A 88 18.11 -6.29 0.35
CA ASN A 88 19.47 -6.01 0.83
C ASN A 88 19.74 -6.69 2.18
N THR A 89 18.76 -6.66 3.09
CA THR A 89 18.93 -7.16 4.47
C THR A 89 18.26 -8.50 4.72
N GLU A 90 17.40 -8.95 3.80
CA GLU A 90 16.49 -10.09 3.95
C GLU A 90 15.48 -9.97 5.09
N GLU A 91 15.39 -8.79 5.73
CA GLU A 91 14.40 -8.53 6.77
C GLU A 91 12.98 -8.61 6.20
N LYS A 92 12.06 -9.16 7.02
CA LYS A 92 10.68 -9.42 6.61
C LYS A 92 9.70 -8.70 7.51
N SER A 93 8.69 -8.10 6.89
CA SER A 93 7.52 -7.56 7.57
C SER A 93 6.25 -8.20 7.03
N TYR A 94 5.31 -8.46 7.92
CA TYR A 94 4.07 -9.17 7.62
C TYR A 94 2.89 -8.24 7.83
N ILE A 95 2.03 -8.12 6.83
CA ILE A 95 0.80 -7.34 6.93
C ILE A 95 -0.40 -8.24 6.66
N VAL A 96 -1.42 -8.14 7.51
CA VAL A 96 -2.72 -8.79 7.31
C VAL A 96 -3.80 -7.73 7.25
N LYS A 97 -4.56 -7.71 6.17
CA LYS A 97 -5.71 -6.83 5.99
C LYS A 97 -6.97 -7.65 5.89
N ILE A 98 -7.98 -7.33 6.69
CA ILE A 98 -9.24 -8.06 6.78
C ILE A 98 -10.37 -7.08 6.54
N TRP A 99 -11.23 -7.42 5.58
CA TRP A 99 -12.49 -6.72 5.35
C TRP A 99 -13.62 -7.69 5.63
N ARG A 100 -14.51 -7.33 6.56
CA ARG A 100 -15.66 -8.14 6.97
C ARG A 100 -16.95 -7.33 6.88
N ASN A 101 -17.95 -7.83 6.18
CA ASN A 101 -19.29 -7.24 6.13
C ASN A 101 -20.20 -7.94 7.13
N ASN A 102 -20.64 -7.22 8.16
CA ASN A 102 -21.54 -7.71 9.22
C ASN A 102 -22.93 -7.09 9.05
N ASN A 103 -23.70 -7.52 8.05
CA ASN A 103 -25.10 -7.09 7.85
C ASN A 103 -25.30 -5.57 7.98
N HIS A 104 -24.68 -4.80 7.08
CA HIS A 104 -24.71 -3.33 6.98
C HIS A 104 -23.61 -2.56 7.73
N GLN A 105 -22.55 -3.23 8.16
CA GLN A 105 -21.31 -2.56 8.58
C GLN A 105 -20.10 -3.25 7.96
N LEU A 106 -19.24 -2.47 7.29
CA LEU A 106 -17.94 -2.96 6.84
C LEU A 106 -16.93 -2.72 7.96
N GLN A 107 -16.37 -3.80 8.51
CA GLN A 107 -15.23 -3.75 9.40
C GLN A 107 -13.95 -3.93 8.60
N TYR A 108 -12.98 -3.05 8.84
CA TYR A 108 -11.62 -3.15 8.33
C TYR A 108 -10.64 -3.30 9.48
N LYS A 109 -9.83 -4.36 9.44
CA LYS A 109 -8.70 -4.56 10.35
C LYS A 109 -7.39 -4.64 9.60
N GLU A 110 -6.35 -4.07 10.19
CA GLU A 110 -4.98 -4.13 9.69
C GLU A 110 -4.05 -4.55 10.82
N TYR A 111 -3.26 -5.59 10.56
CA TYR A 111 -2.25 -6.09 11.48
C TYR A 111 -0.88 -5.95 10.83
N VAL A 112 0.11 -5.52 11.61
CA VAL A 112 1.53 -5.52 11.23
C VAL A 112 2.27 -6.40 12.20
N ASN A 113 2.97 -7.42 11.70
CA ASN A 113 3.70 -8.41 12.51
C ASN A 113 2.83 -9.01 13.64
N ALA A 114 1.55 -9.29 13.31
CA ALA A 114 0.53 -9.80 14.22
C ALA A 114 0.13 -8.87 15.39
N GLU A 115 0.40 -7.58 15.27
CA GLU A 115 -0.14 -6.53 16.14
C GLU A 115 -1.23 -5.77 15.41
N LEU A 116 -2.41 -5.63 16.03
CA LEU A 116 -3.53 -4.87 15.49
C LEU A 116 -3.19 -3.37 15.53
N ILE A 117 -3.00 -2.78 14.34
CA ILE A 117 -2.69 -1.35 14.20
C ILE A 117 -3.89 -0.52 13.73
N ASN A 118 -4.95 -1.18 13.25
CA ASN A 118 -6.14 -0.50 12.77
C ASN A 118 -7.36 -1.40 12.94
N ASP A 119 -8.43 -0.88 13.52
CA ASP A 119 -9.75 -1.51 13.59
C ASP A 119 -10.79 -0.41 13.39
N ARG A 120 -11.48 -0.44 12.26
CA ARG A 120 -12.47 0.59 11.90
C ARG A 120 -13.73 -0.05 11.40
N GLU A 121 -14.84 0.60 11.72
CA GLU A 121 -16.15 0.28 11.20
C GLU A 121 -16.63 1.41 10.31
N PHE A 122 -17.16 1.04 9.14
CA PHE A 122 -17.77 1.94 8.20
C PHE A 122 -19.25 1.61 8.07
N PRO A 123 -20.13 2.62 7.98
CA PRO A 123 -21.50 2.37 7.59
C PRO A 123 -21.51 1.75 6.19
N TYR A 124 -22.19 0.62 6.04
CA TYR A 124 -22.29 -0.04 4.74
C TYR A 124 -23.05 0.85 3.76
N LYS A 125 -22.47 1.01 2.57
CA LYS A 125 -23.17 1.54 1.41
C LYS A 125 -23.39 0.35 0.48
N GLU A 126 -24.58 0.24 -0.11
CA GLU A 126 -24.94 -0.89 -1.00
C GLU A 126 -23.95 -1.07 -2.16
N ASP A 127 -23.27 0.01 -2.56
CA ASP A 127 -22.26 0.02 -3.62
C ASP A 127 -20.81 -0.13 -3.12
N LEU A 128 -20.60 -0.36 -1.81
CA LEU A 128 -19.26 -0.51 -1.25
C LEU A 128 -18.76 -1.95 -1.49
N GLU A 129 -18.41 -2.26 -2.73
CA GLU A 129 -17.68 -3.48 -3.02
C GLU A 129 -16.24 -3.36 -2.49
N ILE A 130 -15.77 -4.40 -1.80
CA ILE A 130 -14.36 -4.49 -1.42
C ILE A 130 -13.59 -4.71 -2.73
N SER A 131 -13.05 -3.61 -3.28
CA SER A 131 -12.36 -3.59 -4.56
C SER A 131 -11.20 -4.61 -4.56
N THR A 132 -11.27 -5.57 -5.48
CA THR A 132 -10.18 -6.49 -5.82
C THR A 132 -9.39 -6.03 -7.04
N GLU A 133 -9.63 -4.78 -7.46
CA GLU A 133 -9.16 -4.19 -8.71
C GLU A 133 -7.64 -4.31 -8.90
N LEU A 134 -6.85 -4.21 -7.81
CA LEU A 134 -5.41 -4.45 -7.87
C LEU A 134 -5.07 -5.84 -8.44
N PHE A 135 -5.77 -6.89 -8.00
CA PHE A 135 -5.55 -8.26 -8.47
C PHE A 135 -6.28 -8.55 -9.79
N ASP A 136 -7.39 -7.89 -10.05
CA ASP A 136 -8.16 -8.05 -11.29
C ASP A 136 -7.39 -7.43 -12.47
N ASN A 137 -6.85 -6.23 -12.29
CA ASN A 137 -6.03 -5.55 -13.29
C ASN A 137 -4.75 -6.35 -13.60
N LEU A 138 -4.12 -6.96 -12.59
CA LEU A 138 -2.96 -7.84 -12.81
C LEU A 138 -3.28 -9.06 -13.67
N HIS A 139 -4.50 -9.60 -13.57
CA HIS A 139 -4.94 -10.76 -14.36
C HIS A 139 -5.28 -10.39 -15.81
N GLU A 140 -5.80 -9.18 -16.06
CA GLU A 140 -6.00 -8.71 -17.43
C GLU A 140 -4.66 -8.48 -18.14
N LEU A 141 -3.68 -7.94 -17.41
CA LEU A 141 -2.34 -7.66 -17.92
C LEU A 141 -1.52 -8.93 -18.20
N SER A 142 -1.79 -10.06 -17.53
CA SER A 142 -1.07 -11.32 -17.76
C SER A 142 -1.49 -12.08 -19.03
N LYS A 143 -2.54 -11.63 -19.72
CA LYS A 143 -3.00 -12.25 -20.97
C LYS A 143 -2.34 -11.67 -22.23
N GLU A 144 -1.65 -10.54 -22.11
CA GLU A 144 -0.77 -10.01 -23.14
C GLU A 144 0.68 -10.43 -22.81
N GLU A 145 1.41 -10.91 -23.82
CA GLU A 145 2.74 -11.54 -23.69
C GLU A 145 3.70 -10.75 -22.79
N GLU A 146 4.52 -11.48 -22.02
CA GLU A 146 5.61 -11.03 -21.10
C GLU A 146 6.38 -9.81 -21.62
N LYS A 147 5.81 -8.63 -21.47
CA LYS A 147 6.54 -7.37 -21.38
C LYS A 147 6.60 -7.03 -19.90
N ASP A 148 7.72 -6.43 -19.48
CA ASP A 148 7.81 -5.70 -18.23
C ASP A 148 6.80 -4.55 -18.28
N ILE A 149 5.54 -4.86 -18.00
CA ILE A 149 4.44 -3.91 -18.05
C ILE A 149 4.38 -3.28 -16.68
N ILE A 150 4.76 -2.00 -16.66
CA ILE A 150 4.43 -1.04 -15.62
C ILE A 150 2.91 -1.12 -15.45
N THR A 151 2.47 -1.90 -14.48
CA THR A 151 1.06 -2.02 -14.15
C THR A 151 0.54 -0.62 -13.83
N THR A 152 -0.49 -0.17 -14.54
CA THR A 152 -1.35 0.94 -14.13
C THR A 152 -2.00 0.53 -12.82
N ALA A 153 -1.25 0.69 -11.74
CA ALA A 153 -1.66 0.41 -10.40
C ALA A 153 -2.70 1.47 -9.97
N ALA A 154 -3.20 1.33 -8.75
CA ALA A 154 -3.80 2.42 -7.97
C ALA A 154 -2.84 3.64 -7.75
N TYR A 155 -1.80 3.73 -8.56
CA TYR A 155 -0.65 4.61 -8.60
C TYR A 155 -0.25 4.66 -10.08
N ASP A 156 -0.16 5.85 -10.68
CA ASP A 156 0.26 6.01 -12.09
C ASP A 156 1.79 6.17 -12.14
N PRO A 157 2.56 5.13 -12.50
CA PRO A 157 4.01 5.22 -12.50
C PRO A 157 4.51 6.02 -13.71
N ALA A 158 3.69 6.26 -14.74
CA ALA A 158 4.04 7.11 -15.86
C ALA A 158 4.20 8.57 -15.39
N SER A 159 3.40 9.02 -14.43
CA SER A 159 3.60 10.34 -13.79
C SER A 159 4.98 10.44 -13.12
N CYS A 160 5.42 9.39 -12.43
CA CYS A 160 6.73 9.33 -11.79
C CYS A 160 7.90 9.29 -12.78
N ILE A 161 7.76 8.50 -13.85
CA ILE A 161 8.85 8.18 -14.76
C ILE A 161 8.99 9.27 -15.84
N GLU A 162 7.88 9.76 -16.40
CA GLU A 162 7.91 10.75 -17.49
C GLU A 162 8.00 12.20 -16.98
N ARG A 163 7.41 12.49 -15.81
CA ARG A 163 7.33 13.86 -15.26
C ARG A 163 8.19 14.07 -14.02
N GLY A 164 8.77 13.02 -13.47
CA GLY A 164 9.55 13.10 -12.24
C GLY A 164 8.70 13.31 -10.99
N SER A 165 7.39 13.09 -11.04
CA SER A 165 6.46 13.34 -9.92
C SER A 165 5.42 12.27 -9.72
N CYS A 166 5.23 11.83 -8.48
CA CYS A 166 4.41 10.68 -8.14
C CYS A 166 3.08 11.07 -7.48
N CYS A 167 2.39 12.06 -8.05
CA CYS A 167 1.23 12.70 -7.41
C CYS A 167 -0.11 12.04 -7.75
N GLN A 168 -0.12 11.04 -8.63
CA GLN A 168 -1.35 10.47 -9.14
C GLN A 168 -1.64 9.10 -8.52
N PHE A 169 -2.77 9.02 -7.83
CA PHE A 169 -3.24 7.83 -7.14
C PHE A 169 -4.69 7.53 -7.50
N SER A 170 -4.96 6.29 -7.94
CA SER A 170 -6.29 5.83 -8.36
C SER A 170 -7.00 6.81 -9.31
N GLY A 171 -6.27 7.33 -10.31
CA GLY A 171 -6.81 8.27 -11.30
C GLY A 171 -6.96 9.71 -10.82
N VAL A 172 -6.59 10.03 -9.58
CA VAL A 172 -6.66 11.37 -9.01
C VAL A 172 -5.26 11.94 -8.81
N THR A 173 -5.03 13.15 -9.32
CA THR A 173 -3.79 13.90 -9.09
C THR A 173 -3.92 14.72 -7.80
N TYR A 174 -3.18 14.33 -6.78
CA TYR A 174 -3.06 15.01 -5.51
C TYR A 174 -2.14 16.23 -5.64
N ALA A 175 -2.44 17.30 -4.90
CA ALA A 175 -1.59 18.49 -4.92
C ALA A 175 -0.35 18.32 -4.03
N TYR A 176 -0.43 17.50 -2.98
CA TYR A 176 0.60 17.37 -1.94
C TYR A 176 1.00 15.92 -1.68
N CYS A 177 0.15 14.92 -1.93
CA CYS A 177 0.55 13.53 -1.74
C CYS A 177 1.44 13.00 -2.86
N GLY A 178 2.59 12.39 -2.50
CA GLY A 178 3.48 11.67 -3.41
C GLY A 178 4.91 12.20 -3.44
N LYS A 179 5.83 11.46 -4.06
CA LYS A 179 7.22 11.92 -4.25
C LYS A 179 7.20 13.13 -5.20
N TYR A 180 7.81 14.25 -4.78
CA TYR A 180 7.89 15.50 -5.56
C TYR A 180 6.55 16.21 -5.80
N CYS A 181 5.58 15.98 -4.90
CA CYS A 181 4.32 16.69 -4.86
C CYS A 181 4.39 17.83 -3.83
N GLY A 182 3.48 18.81 -3.91
CA GLY A 182 3.45 19.96 -3.01
C GLY A 182 4.34 21.15 -3.39
N TYR A 183 4.41 22.11 -2.47
CA TYR A 183 5.07 23.40 -2.71
C TYR A 183 6.59 23.23 -2.83
N ARG A 184 7.13 23.57 -4.01
CA ARG A 184 8.57 23.70 -4.35
C ARG A 184 9.39 22.48 -4.74
N GLN A 185 8.82 21.33 -5.11
CA GLN A 185 9.63 20.34 -5.87
C GLN A 185 8.93 19.73 -7.10
N THR A 186 8.58 20.58 -8.06
CA THR A 186 8.71 20.37 -9.52
C THR A 186 8.37 18.99 -10.09
N ALA A 187 7.15 18.52 -9.86
CA ALA A 187 6.14 18.30 -10.89
C ALA A 187 4.84 17.79 -10.23
N GLY A 188 3.68 18.15 -10.75
CA GLY A 188 2.39 17.56 -10.32
C GLY A 188 1.76 18.11 -9.03
N GLY A 189 2.54 18.67 -8.11
CA GLY A 189 2.01 19.46 -7.00
C GLY A 189 1.74 20.90 -7.42
N SER A 190 0.66 21.49 -6.97
CA SER A 190 0.21 22.78 -7.49
C SER A 190 1.17 23.94 -7.18
N ASP A 191 1.89 24.40 -8.19
CA ASP A 191 2.78 25.58 -8.11
C ASP A 191 2.01 26.91 -7.92
N ASP A 192 0.67 26.88 -8.03
CA ASP A 192 -0.22 28.03 -7.99
C ASP A 192 -0.86 28.29 -6.61
N GLY A 193 -0.56 27.46 -5.61
CA GLY A 193 -1.22 27.52 -4.31
C GLY A 193 -2.63 26.91 -4.29
N SER A 194 -2.89 25.89 -5.13
CA SER A 194 -4.18 25.21 -5.11
C SER A 194 -4.49 24.58 -3.74
N ASP A 195 -5.77 24.62 -3.40
CA ASP A 195 -6.29 24.00 -2.19
C ASP A 195 -6.12 22.48 -2.26
N ALA A 196 -5.86 21.86 -1.10
CA ALA A 196 -5.85 20.42 -0.97
C ALA A 196 -7.14 19.82 -1.54
N ILE A 197 -7.01 18.83 -2.44
CA ILE A 197 -8.16 18.30 -3.19
C ILE A 197 -9.16 17.53 -2.31
N ASN A 198 -8.68 17.00 -1.18
CA ASN A 198 -9.47 16.29 -0.18
C ASN A 198 -8.72 16.26 1.17
N GLY A 199 -9.32 15.63 2.18
CA GLY A 199 -8.73 15.53 3.51
C GLY A 199 -7.39 14.78 3.55
N LEU A 200 -7.19 13.76 2.71
CA LEU A 200 -5.91 13.04 2.64
C LEU A 200 -4.81 13.92 2.05
N ASP A 201 -5.13 14.68 1.02
CA ASP A 201 -4.21 15.65 0.40
C ASP A 201 -3.81 16.75 1.40
N ALA A 202 -4.76 17.21 2.23
CA ALA A 202 -4.47 18.15 3.31
C ALA A 202 -3.54 17.53 4.37
N CYS A 203 -3.68 16.24 4.67
CA CYS A 203 -2.74 15.54 5.55
C CYS A 203 -1.33 15.51 4.96
N CYS A 204 -1.19 15.26 3.65
CA CYS A 204 0.10 15.30 2.96
C CYS A 204 0.72 16.70 3.00
N PHE A 205 -0.07 17.75 2.76
CA PHE A 205 0.40 19.13 2.92
C PHE A 205 1.00 19.40 4.31
N TRP A 206 0.27 19.02 5.37
CA TRP A 206 0.74 19.23 6.75
C TRP A 206 1.98 18.40 7.09
N HIS A 207 2.10 17.20 6.51
CA HIS A 207 3.26 16.34 6.67
C HIS A 207 4.51 16.97 6.05
N ASP A 208 4.43 17.39 4.79
CA ASP A 208 5.52 18.06 4.09
C ASP A 208 5.92 19.36 4.81
N TRP A 209 4.93 20.16 5.23
CA TRP A 209 5.16 21.37 6.01
C TRP A 209 5.87 21.09 7.34
N CYS A 210 5.45 20.04 8.07
CA CYS A 210 6.07 19.62 9.32
C CYS A 210 7.53 19.22 9.12
N LEU A 211 7.82 18.44 8.08
CA LEU A 211 9.18 17.99 7.74
C LEU A 211 10.07 19.16 7.32
N TRP A 212 9.52 20.14 6.61
CA TRP A 212 10.27 21.28 6.09
C TRP A 212 10.61 22.33 7.15
N GLU A 213 9.60 22.78 7.91
CA GLU A 213 9.76 23.77 8.97
C GLU A 213 10.40 23.17 10.24
N GLY A 214 10.49 21.84 10.34
CA GLY A 214 11.00 21.15 11.52
C GLY A 214 10.13 21.37 12.75
N LEU A 215 8.81 21.51 12.57
CA LEU A 215 7.86 21.79 13.66
C LEU A 215 7.83 20.67 14.72
N ARG A 216 8.19 19.46 14.32
CA ARG A 216 8.28 18.27 15.18
C ARG A 216 9.52 17.46 14.77
N SER A 217 9.84 16.43 15.56
CA SER A 217 10.78 15.40 15.11
C SER A 217 10.26 14.75 13.83
N ARG A 218 11.16 14.26 12.98
CA ARG A 218 10.80 13.57 11.74
C ARG A 218 9.79 12.44 11.98
N CYS A 219 10.01 11.64 13.02
CA CYS A 219 9.07 10.60 13.46
C CYS A 219 7.71 11.18 13.85
N GLY A 220 7.68 12.27 14.62
CA GLY A 220 6.43 12.94 15.01
C GLY A 220 5.66 13.56 13.83
N CYS A 221 6.35 13.91 12.74
CA CYS A 221 5.68 14.30 11.49
C CYS A 221 5.02 13.09 10.82
N HIS A 222 5.73 11.96 10.70
CA HIS A 222 5.19 10.72 10.14
C HIS A 222 3.98 10.20 10.93
N ASP A 223 4.07 10.19 12.26
CA ASP A 223 2.96 9.81 13.14
C ASP A 223 1.77 10.77 12.98
N GLY A 224 2.05 12.08 12.95
CA GLY A 224 1.02 13.09 12.73
C GLY A 224 0.30 12.92 11.39
N PHE A 225 1.02 12.54 10.33
CA PHE A 225 0.40 12.18 9.05
C PHE A 225 -0.50 10.95 9.18
N LEU A 226 0.00 9.86 9.76
CA LEU A 226 -0.74 8.60 9.85
C LEU A 226 -2.02 8.76 10.69
N ASP A 227 -1.95 9.57 11.74
CA ASP A 227 -3.10 9.96 12.56
C ASP A 227 -4.08 10.83 11.75
N CYS A 228 -3.60 11.82 11.00
CA CYS A 228 -4.47 12.65 10.14
C CYS A 228 -5.16 11.80 9.07
N ALA A 229 -4.39 11.00 8.32
CA ALA A 229 -4.88 10.14 7.25
C ALA A 229 -5.76 9.00 7.77
N SER A 230 -5.78 8.76 9.08
CA SER A 230 -6.72 7.83 9.70
C SER A 230 -8.18 8.26 9.50
N GLY A 231 -8.44 9.57 9.42
CA GLY A 231 -9.79 10.09 9.17
C GLY A 231 -10.23 10.03 7.70
N THR A 232 -9.35 9.63 6.77
CA THR A 232 -9.53 9.86 5.33
C THR A 232 -9.54 8.57 4.51
N SER A 233 -9.88 7.44 5.11
CA SER A 233 -9.73 6.08 4.54
C SER A 233 -10.67 5.72 3.38
N ALA A 234 -11.29 6.71 2.75
CA ALA A 234 -12.08 6.56 1.53
C ALA A 234 -11.50 7.39 0.37
N ALA A 235 -10.37 8.07 0.59
CA ALA A 235 -9.73 8.87 -0.43
C ALA A 235 -9.02 7.96 -1.47
N PRO A 236 -9.04 8.30 -2.77
CA PRO A 236 -8.38 7.52 -3.82
C PRO A 236 -6.90 7.30 -3.50
N GLY A 237 -6.44 6.04 -3.46
CA GLY A 237 -5.05 5.70 -3.15
C GLY A 237 -4.62 5.86 -1.70
N ASP A 238 -5.56 6.02 -0.75
CA ASP A 238 -5.27 6.16 0.68
C ASP A 238 -4.27 5.14 1.22
N THR A 239 -4.47 3.89 0.82
CA THR A 239 -3.72 2.73 1.30
C THR A 239 -2.30 2.79 0.76
N THR A 240 -2.14 3.16 -0.52
CA THR A 240 -0.83 3.34 -1.16
C THR A 240 -0.06 4.47 -0.49
N ILE A 241 -0.70 5.64 -0.32
CA ILE A 241 -0.07 6.81 0.29
C ILE A 241 0.34 6.52 1.74
N ARG A 242 -0.56 5.95 2.54
CA ARG A 242 -0.26 5.60 3.95
C ARG A 242 0.82 4.55 4.06
N ASN A 243 0.83 3.55 3.19
CA ASN A 243 1.89 2.54 3.16
C ASN A 243 3.24 3.16 2.75
N GLY A 244 3.25 4.10 1.81
CA GLY A 244 4.43 4.87 1.46
C GLY A 244 5.02 5.62 2.66
N ILE A 245 4.17 6.32 3.42
CA ILE A 245 4.61 7.04 4.64
C ILE A 245 5.07 6.08 5.73
N ARG A 246 4.42 4.92 5.92
CA ARG A 246 4.89 3.89 6.86
C ARG A 246 6.27 3.36 6.48
N GLY A 247 6.48 3.06 5.19
CA GLY A 247 7.80 2.66 4.69
C GLY A 247 8.85 3.73 4.96
N GLN A 248 8.54 4.99 4.63
CA GLN A 248 9.45 6.11 4.89
C GLN A 248 9.74 6.31 6.39
N LYS A 249 8.72 6.14 7.25
CA LYS A 249 8.87 6.17 8.71
C LYS A 249 9.91 5.14 9.19
N VAL A 250 9.80 3.89 8.73
CA VAL A 250 10.77 2.83 9.05
C VAL A 250 12.17 3.19 8.53
N LEU A 251 12.28 3.69 7.30
CA LEU A 251 13.57 4.10 6.71
C LEU A 251 14.24 5.24 7.48
N ASP A 252 13.46 6.13 8.10
CA ASP A 252 13.96 7.20 8.95
C ASP A 252 14.29 6.74 10.39
N GLY A 253 14.21 5.44 10.68
CA GLY A 253 14.52 4.86 12.00
C GLY A 253 13.46 5.14 13.06
N CYS A 254 12.22 5.40 12.63
CA CYS A 254 11.11 5.68 13.51
C CYS A 254 10.31 4.39 13.77
N TYR A 255 10.53 3.78 14.93
CA TYR A 255 9.85 2.56 15.38
C TYR A 255 8.72 2.90 16.35
#